data_AF-A0A3C1MY13-F1
#
_entry.id   AF-A0A3C1MY13-F1
#
_cell.length_a   1.000
_cell.length_b   1.000
_cell.length_c   1.000
_cell.angle_alpha   90.00
_cell.angle_beta   90.00
_cell.angle_gamma   90.00
#
_symmetry.space_group_name_H-M   'P 1'
#
loop_
_entity.id
_entity.type
_entity.pdbx_description
1 polymer ?
#
loop_
_entity_poly.entity_id
_entity_poly.type
_entity_poly.pdbx_seq_one_letter_code
_entity_poly.pdbx_strand_id
1 'polypeptide(L)' 'MGVANLYVAYNFSTDDWVNFKLFGTTGMMLVFVVVQSFMLSKHIQDEE' A
#
# COMPACT_ATOMS: atom_id res chain seq x y z
N MET A 1 7.39 -6.33 0.97
CA MET A 1 6.80 -6.95 2.18
C MET A 1 7.78 -7.11 3.35
N GLY A 2 9.04 -7.53 3.14
CA GLY A 2 9.98 -7.82 4.23
C GLY A 2 10.28 -6.66 5.19
N VAL A 3 10.67 -5.48 4.66
CA VAL A 3 11.01 -4.31 5.50
C VAL A 3 9.79 -3.73 6.23
N ALA A 4 8.67 -3.57 5.53
CA ALA A 4 7.42 -3.11 6.12
C ALA A 4 6.89 -4.09 7.20
N ASN A 5 7.02 -5.40 6.99
CA ASN A 5 6.63 -6.41 7.97
C ASN A 5 7.47 -6.33 9.25
N LEU A 6 8.79 -6.15 9.14
CA LEU A 6 9.66 -5.97 10.30
C LEU A 6 9.36 -4.65 11.01
N TYR A 7 9.16 -3.55 10.27
CA TYR A 7 8.80 -2.27 10.84
C TYR A 7 7.51 -2.34 11.67
N VAL A 8 6.47 -2.99 11.14
CA VAL A 8 5.20 -3.18 11.86
C VAL A 8 5.37 -4.10 13.08
N ALA A 9 6.14 -5.18 12.94
CA ALA A 9 6.39 -6.13 14.04
C ALA A 9 7.12 -5.52 15.25
N TYR A 10 7.97 -4.50 15.04
CA TYR A 10 8.74 -3.87 16.13
C TYR A 10 8.13 -2.58 16.68
N ASN A 11 7.29 -1.87 15.91
CA ASN A 11 6.73 -0.57 16.33
C ASN A 11 5.24 -0.62 16.72
N PHE A 12 4.51 -1.67 16.35
CA PHE A 12 3.07 -1.78 16.58
C PHE A 12 2.71 -2.99 17.43
N SER A 13 1.46 -3.05 17.90
CA SER A 13 0.96 -4.15 18.72
C SER A 13 0.81 -5.43 17.91
N THR A 14 0.75 -6.59 18.60
CA THR A 14 0.53 -7.89 17.95
C THR A 14 -0.73 -7.91 17.09
N ASP A 15 -1.81 -7.26 17.53
CA ASP A 15 -3.04 -7.11 16.75
C ASP A 15 -2.83 -6.37 15.43
N ASP A 16 -2.06 -5.28 15.42
CA ASP A 16 -1.72 -4.54 14.21
C ASP A 16 -0.84 -5.39 13.27
N TRP A 17 0.08 -6.18 13.84
CA TRP A 17 0.94 -7.08 13.07
C TRP A 17 0.16 -8.22 12.40
N VAL A 18 -0.83 -8.80 13.10
CA VAL A 18 -1.71 -9.83 12.55
C VAL A 18 -2.61 -9.23 11.46
N ASN A 19 -3.18 -8.04 11.68
CA ASN A 19 -3.97 -7.33 10.67
C ASN A 19 -3.13 -6.96 9.44
N PHE A 20 -1.87 -6.53 9.62
CA PHE A 20 -0.95 -6.27 8.52
C PHE A 20 -0.65 -7.53 7.70
N LYS A 21 -0.60 -8.71 8.32
CA LYS A 21 -0.45 -9.97 7.57
C LYS A 21 -1.73 -10.42 6.87
N LEU A 22 -2.88 -10.23 7.50
CA LEU A 22 -4.18 -10.61 6.95
C LEU A 22 -4.60 -9.71 5.79
N PHE A 23 -4.38 -8.41 5.91
CA PHE A 23 -4.86 -7.40 4.96
C PHE A 23 -3.74 -6.63 4.24
N GLY A 24 -2.47 -6.90 4.53
CA GLY A 24 -1.36 -6.13 3.95
C GLY A 24 -1.27 -6.21 2.43
N THR A 25 -1.66 -7.34 1.84
CA THR A 25 -1.77 -7.48 0.37
C THR A 25 -2.91 -6.63 -0.18
N THR A 26 -4.08 -6.62 0.47
CA THR A 26 -5.22 -5.77 0.11
C THR A 26 -4.89 -4.29 0.26
N GLY A 27 -4.22 -3.90 1.34
CA GLY A 27 -3.73 -2.53 1.55
C GLY A 27 -2.72 -2.11 0.49
N MET A 28 -1.79 -2.99 0.11
CA MET A 28 -0.85 -2.76 -0.98
C MET A 28 -1.55 -2.61 -2.33
N MET A 29 -2.59 -3.41 -2.59
CA MET A 29 -3.41 -3.29 -3.79
C MET A 29 -4.13 -1.93 -3.84
N LEU A 30 -4.71 -1.47 -2.73
CA LEU A 30 -5.36 -0.16 -2.66
C LEU A 30 -4.37 0.98 -2.91
N VAL A 31 -3.20 0.96 -2.26
CA VAL A 31 -2.15 1.95 -2.50
C VAL A 31 -1.71 1.93 -3.95
N PHE A 32 -1.55 0.74 -4.54
CA PHE A 32 -1.18 0.59 -5.95
C PHE A 32 -2.24 1.22 -6.86
N VAL A 33 -3.52 0.92 -6.66
CA VAL A 33 -4.62 1.50 -7.45
C VAL A 33 -4.64 3.01 -7.33
N VAL A 34 -4.53 3.57 -6.12
CA VAL A 34 -4.49 5.03 -5.91
C VAL A 34 -3.31 5.66 -6.65
N VAL A 35 -2.10 5.11 -6.50
CA VAL A 35 -0.91 5.61 -7.19
C VAL A 35 -1.08 5.53 -8.71
N GLN A 36 -1.59 4.41 -9.22
CA GLN A 36 -1.85 4.24 -10.64
C GLN A 36 -2.90 5.25 -11.13
N SER A 37 -4.01 5.45 -10.41
CA SER A 37 -5.03 6.44 -10.75
C SER A 37 -4.45 7.85 -10.82
N PHE A 38 -3.65 8.26 -9.82
CA PHE A 38 -2.99 9.57 -9.84
C PHE A 38 -1.97 9.70 -10.97
N MET A 39 -1.15 8.67 -11.20
CA MET A 39 -0.16 8.66 -12.28
C MET A 39 -0.83 8.75 -13.65
N LEU A 40 -1.94 8.03 -13.83
CA LEU A 40 -2.71 8.04 -15.07
C LEU A 40 -3.43 9.37 -15.27
N SER A 41 -4.02 9.96 -14.23
CA SER A 41 -4.57 11.34 -14.30
C SER A 41 -3.53 12.36 -14.73
N LYS A 42 -2.25 12.17 -14.35
CA LYS A 42 -1.15 13.06 -14.77
C LYS A 42 -0.69 12.85 -16.21
N HIS A 43 -0.93 11.68 -16.81
CA HIS A 43 -0.56 11.36 -18.19
C HIS A 43 -1.76 11.37 -19.16
N ILE A 44 -2.98 11.56 -18.65
CA ILE A 44 -4.19 11.80 -19.46
C ILE A 44 -4.28 13.27 -19.91
N GLN A 45 -3.38 14.14 -19.43
CA GLN A 45 -3.22 15.47 -20.02
C GLN A 45 -2.23 15.40 -21.19
N ASP A 46 -2.73 15.87 -22.33
CA ASP A 46 -2.10 16.08 -23.64
C ASP A 46 -2.18 14.93 -24.67
N GLU A 47 -3.41 14.53 -25.01
CA GLU A 47 -3.78 14.36 -26.42
C GLU A 47 -4.72 15.53 -26.81
N GLU A 48 -4.14 16.70 -27.08
CA GLU A 48 -4.63 17.58 -28.17
C GLU A 48 -3.87 17.25 -29.45
#